data_AF-A0A7W7IJB9-F1
#
_entry.id   AF-A0A7W7IJB9-F1
#
_cell.length_a   1.000
_cell.length_b   1.000
_cell.length_c   1.000
_cell.angle_alpha   90.00
_cell.angle_beta   90.00
_cell.angle_gamma   90.00
#
_symmetry.space_group_name_H-M   'P 1'
#
loop_
_entity.id
_entity.type
_entity.pdbx_description
1 polymer ?
#
loop_
_entity_poly.entity_id
_entity_poly.type
_entity_poly.pdbx_seq_one_letter_code
_entity_poly.pdbx_strand_id
1 'polypeptide(L)'
;MTKLRMDNILIVVDDLEAVTAFFAELGMEREGEAFVEGDSVDRVLGLDGVRTDIVMMRTGRRGGAVRGQPPALLRPGPEGIVVGLAEQLG
;
A
#
# COMPACT_ATOMS: atom_id res chain seq x y z
N MET A 1 -4.73 -25.09 14.31
CA MET A 1 -5.10 -24.07 13.31
C MET A 1 -4.53 -22.73 13.77
N THR A 2 -3.69 -22.11 12.96
CA THR A 2 -3.09 -20.80 13.28
C THR A 2 -4.11 -19.71 13.02
N LYS A 3 -4.19 -18.72 13.91
CA LYS A 3 -5.12 -17.59 13.79
C LYS A 3 -4.72 -16.76 12.56
N LEU A 4 -5.67 -16.53 11.64
CA LEU A 4 -5.49 -15.60 10.53
C LEU A 4 -5.56 -14.17 11.07
N ARG A 5 -4.76 -13.27 10.50
CA ARG A 5 -4.77 -11.83 10.79
C ARG A 5 -4.94 -11.05 9.49
N MET A 6 -5.46 -9.85 9.59
CA MET A 6 -5.53 -8.92 8.46
C MET A 6 -4.21 -8.15 8.40
N ASP A 7 -3.44 -8.36 7.33
CA ASP A 7 -2.13 -7.70 7.18
C ASP A 7 -2.27 -6.26 6.66
N ASN A 8 -3.20 -6.02 5.72
CA ASN A 8 -3.35 -4.72 5.07
C ASN A 8 -4.81 -4.37 4.73
N ILE A 9 -5.07 -3.08 4.55
CA ILE A 9 -6.28 -2.53 3.93
C ILE A 9 -5.85 -1.73 2.70
N LEU A 10 -6.52 -1.93 1.56
CA LEU A 10 -6.35 -1.12 0.35
C LEU A 10 -7.40 -0.01 0.31
N ILE A 11 -6.96 1.23 0.03
CA ILE A 11 -7.84 2.39 -0.15
C ILE A 11 -7.59 2.98 -1.54
N VAL A 12 -8.65 3.09 -2.34
CA VAL A 12 -8.61 3.75 -3.65
C VAL A 12 -8.95 5.23 -3.47
N VAL A 13 -8.11 6.11 -4.01
CA VAL A 13 -8.22 7.57 -3.86
C VAL A 13 -7.93 8.28 -5.18
N ASP A 14 -8.43 9.50 -5.34
CA ASP A 14 -8.20 10.32 -6.54
C ASP A 14 -6.87 11.11 -6.48
N ASP A 15 -6.36 11.37 -5.28
CA ASP A 15 -5.09 12.08 -5.08
C ASP A 15 -4.23 11.32 -4.06
N LEU A 16 -3.25 10.58 -4.58
CA LEU A 16 -2.36 9.75 -3.78
C LEU A 16 -1.48 10.60 -2.85
N GLU A 17 -0.99 11.74 -3.33
CA GLU A 17 -0.08 12.59 -2.57
C GLU A 17 -0.81 13.26 -1.39
N ALA A 18 -2.01 13.80 -1.62
CA ALA A 18 -2.81 14.41 -0.58
C ALA A 18 -3.18 13.41 0.53
N VAL A 19 -3.53 12.17 0.16
CA VAL A 19 -3.91 11.13 1.13
C VAL A 19 -2.69 10.60 1.87
N THR A 20 -1.56 10.42 1.19
CA THR A 20 -0.30 10.07 1.84
C THR A 20 0.12 11.13 2.87
N ALA A 21 0.00 12.42 2.53
CA ALA A 21 0.28 13.51 3.46
C ALA A 21 -0.67 13.48 4.68
N PHE A 22 -1.97 13.27 4.46
CA PHE A 22 -2.95 13.12 5.53
C PHE A 22 -2.58 11.99 6.52
N PHE A 23 -2.23 10.80 6.03
CA PHE A 23 -1.84 9.69 6.91
C PHE A 23 -0.49 9.92 7.58
N ALA A 24 0.43 10.65 6.94
CA ALA A 24 1.68 11.05 7.57
C ALA A 24 1.44 11.98 8.78
N GLU A 25 0.49 12.92 8.69
CA GLU A 25 0.09 13.77 9.83
C GLU A 25 -0.53 12.97 10.99
N LEU A 26 -1.21 11.86 10.67
CA LEU A 26 -1.72 10.91 11.67
C LEU A 26 -0.63 10.03 12.31
N GLY A 27 0.64 10.22 11.93
CA GLY A 27 1.79 9.50 12.48
C GLY A 27 2.08 8.17 11.79
N MET A 28 1.58 7.96 10.58
CA MET A 28 2.01 6.85 9.73
C MET A 28 3.28 7.22 8.96
N GLU A 29 4.06 6.21 8.62
CA GLU A 29 5.31 6.39 7.89
C GLU A 29 5.19 5.70 6.53
N ARG A 30 5.66 6.39 5.49
CA ARG A 30 5.75 5.79 4.15
C ARG A 30 6.78 4.67 4.17
N GLU A 31 6.33 3.47 3.82
CA GLU A 31 7.14 2.24 3.74
C GLU A 31 7.72 2.02 2.34
N GLY A 32 6.97 2.36 1.29
CA GLY A 32 7.39 2.17 -0.09
C GLY A 32 6.36 2.69 -1.10
N GLU A 33 6.79 2.79 -2.34
CA GLU A 33 5.96 3.14 -3.50
C GLU A 33 6.18 2.14 -4.62
N ALA A 34 5.13 1.89 -5.39
CA ALA A 34 5.21 1.07 -6.59
C ALA A 34 4.16 1.50 -7.62
N PHE A 35 4.48 1.33 -8.89
CA PHE A 35 3.51 1.31 -9.97
C PHE A 35 3.11 -0.13 -10.26
N VAL A 36 1.82 -0.38 -10.42
CA VAL A 36 1.23 -1.71 -10.51
C VAL A 36 0.34 -1.78 -11.76
N GLU A 37 0.60 -2.79 -12.61
CA GLU A 37 -0.16 -3.04 -13.84
C GLU A 37 -0.16 -4.53 -14.23
N GLY A 38 -1.06 -4.90 -15.14
CA GLY A 38 -1.06 -6.17 -15.88
C GLY A 38 -2.03 -7.24 -15.36
N ASP A 39 -2.14 -8.34 -16.10
CA ASP A 39 -3.19 -9.38 -15.97
C ASP A 39 -3.40 -9.92 -14.55
N SER A 40 -2.33 -9.95 -13.75
CA SER A 40 -2.43 -10.44 -12.36
C SER A 40 -3.23 -9.50 -11.47
N VAL A 41 -3.11 -8.20 -11.68
CA VAL A 41 -3.80 -7.14 -10.92
C VAL A 41 -5.24 -7.04 -11.41
N ASP A 42 -5.41 -7.09 -12.72
CA ASP A 42 -6.71 -7.12 -13.40
C ASP A 42 -7.58 -8.26 -12.85
N ARG A 43 -7.03 -9.47 -12.77
CA ARG A 43 -7.74 -10.63 -12.23
C ARG A 43 -8.08 -10.50 -10.74
N VAL A 44 -7.20 -9.90 -9.94
CA VAL A 44 -7.44 -9.72 -8.49
C VAL A 44 -8.53 -8.69 -8.24
N LEU A 45 -8.57 -7.63 -9.04
CA LEU A 45 -9.55 -6.54 -8.90
C LEU A 45 -10.84 -6.79 -9.70
N GLY A 46 -10.84 -7.73 -10.65
CA GLY A 46 -11.97 -7.98 -11.55
C GLY A 46 -12.18 -6.85 -12.56
N LEU A 47 -11.10 -6.17 -12.95
CA LEU A 47 -11.09 -5.04 -13.88
C LEU A 47 -10.06 -5.34 -14.98
N ASP A 48 -10.24 -4.77 -16.17
CA ASP A 48 -9.26 -4.90 -17.26
C ASP A 48 -8.43 -3.62 -17.38
N GLY A 49 -7.13 -3.75 -17.67
CA GLY A 49 -6.27 -2.61 -17.97
C GLY A 49 -5.91 -1.73 -16.77
N VAL A 50 -5.88 -2.28 -15.56
CA VAL A 50 -5.56 -1.52 -14.34
C VAL A 50 -4.12 -1.03 -14.40
N ARG A 51 -3.96 0.27 -14.14
CA ARG A 51 -2.68 0.94 -13.96
C ARG A 51 -2.79 1.87 -12.77
N THR A 52 -1.97 1.65 -11.76
CA THR A 52 -2.12 2.37 -10.49
C THR A 52 -0.79 2.57 -9.79
N ASP A 53 -0.58 3.80 -9.31
CA ASP A 53 0.45 4.07 -8.32
C ASP A 53 -0.08 3.71 -6.93
N ILE A 54 0.75 3.02 -6.14
CA ILE A 54 0.46 2.66 -4.77
C ILE A 54 1.54 3.20 -3.83
N VAL A 55 1.11 3.67 -2.66
CA VAL A 55 1.94 4.00 -1.51
C VAL A 55 1.59 3.04 -0.38
N MET A 56 2.58 2.38 0.18
CA MET A 56 2.43 1.60 1.40
C MET A 56 2.76 2.48 2.60
N MET A 57 1.83 2.58 3.54
CA MET A 57 1.94 3.34 4.77
C MET A 57 1.96 2.37 5.95
N ARG A 58 2.98 2.45 6.79
CA ARG A 58 3.07 1.68 8.03
C ARG A 58 2.60 2.53 9.18
N THR A 59 1.81 1.96 10.08
CA THR A 59 1.50 2.62 11.34
C THR A 59 2.80 2.87 12.09
N GLY A 60 3.16 4.14 12.30
CA GLY A 60 4.31 4.51 13.11
C GLY A 60 4.11 3.92 14.51
N ARG A 61 4.90 2.90 14.86
CA ARG A 61 4.86 2.33 16.20
C ARG A 61 5.28 3.44 17.14
N ARG A 62 4.44 3.82 18.12
CA ARG A 62 4.90 4.62 19.27
C ARG A 62 5.92 3.79 20.07
N GLY A 63 7.19 3.81 19.66
CA GLY A 63 8.33 3.21 20.35
C GLY A 63 9.20 2.25 19.52
N GLY A 64 10.37 2.74 19.11
CA GLY A 64 11.65 2.02 19.14
C GLY A 64 12.08 1.18 17.93
N ALA A 65 13.07 1.73 17.19
CA ALA A 65 14.06 1.09 16.31
C ALA A 65 13.66 0.68 14.86
N VAL A 66 14.21 1.43 13.90
CA VAL A 66 14.23 1.15 12.47
C VAL A 66 15.45 0.29 12.13
N ARG A 67 15.27 -0.88 11.51
CA ARG A 67 16.32 -1.60 10.76
C ARG A 67 15.91 -1.64 9.29
N GLY A 68 16.71 -1.01 8.44
CA GLY A 68 16.56 -1.07 6.99
C GLY A 68 17.01 -2.42 6.43
N GLN A 69 16.33 -2.87 5.36
CA GLN A 69 16.69 -4.02 4.53
C GLN A 69 16.43 -3.64 3.05
N PRO A 70 17.26 -4.05 2.07
CA PRO A 70 17.14 -3.64 0.65
C PRO A 70 15.99 -4.35 -0.10
N PRO A 71 15.64 -3.91 -1.33
CA PRO A 71 14.39 -4.24 -1.98
C PRO A 71 14.45 -5.63 -2.62
N ALA A 72 13.71 -6.57 -2.05
CA ALA A 72 13.35 -7.81 -2.72
C ALA A 72 11.85 -8.02 -2.52
N LEU A 73 11.10 -7.85 -3.61
CA LEU A 73 9.66 -8.12 -3.76
C LEU A 73 8.84 -7.66 -2.55
N LEU A 74 8.27 -6.44 -2.62
CA LEU A 74 7.41 -5.82 -1.60
C LEU A 74 6.57 -6.87 -0.85
N ARG A 75 7.12 -7.37 0.25
CA ARG A 75 6.36 -8.11 1.25
C ARG A 75 5.92 -7.02 2.20
N PRO A 76 4.64 -6.64 2.23
CA PRO A 76 4.18 -5.68 3.22
C PRO A 76 4.62 -6.17 4.59
N GLY A 77 5.18 -5.24 5.37
CA GLY A 77 5.37 -5.47 6.79
C GLY A 77 4.06 -5.91 7.44
N PRO A 78 4.12 -6.48 8.65
CA PRO A 78 3.00 -7.19 9.26
C PRO A 78 1.70 -6.38 9.46
N GLU A 79 1.71 -5.05 9.32
CA GLU A 79 0.60 -4.14 9.63
C GLU A 79 0.74 -2.84 8.82
N GLY A 80 -0.16 -2.55 7.87
CA GLY A 80 -0.10 -1.32 7.07
C GLY A 80 -1.37 -0.97 6.28
N ILE A 81 -1.42 0.25 5.77
CA ILE A 81 -2.41 0.71 4.78
C ILE A 81 -1.71 0.78 3.44
N VAL A 82 -2.31 0.19 2.41
CA VAL A 82 -1.92 0.43 1.03
C VAL A 82 -2.89 1.45 0.47
N VAL A 83 -2.38 2.60 0.03
CA VAL A 83 -3.17 3.64 -0.64
C VAL A 83 -2.84 3.54 -2.12
N GLY A 84 -3.84 3.52 -3.00
CA GLY A 84 -3.65 3.46 -4.44
C GLY A 84 -4.49 4.47 -5.19
N LEU A 85 -3.93 5.04 -6.25
CA LEU A 85 -4.68 5.84 -7.24
C LEU A 85 -5.11 4.93 -8.37
N ALA A 86 -6.38 4.53 -8.43
CA ALA A 86 -6.85 3.71 -9.54
C ALA A 86 -7.28 4.62 -10.71
N GLU A 87 -6.43 4.75 -11.73
CA GLU A 87 -6.91 5.20 -13.04
C GLU A 87 -7.44 3.99 -13.81
N GLN A 88 -8.76 3.93 -13.97
CA GLN A 88 -9.41 2.92 -14.80
C GLN A 88 -9.40 3.42 -16.25
N LEU A 89 -8.66 2.74 -17.13
CA LEU A 89 -8.93 2.85 -18.57
C LEU A 89 -10.02 1.83 -18.89
N GLY A 90 -11.21 2.35 -19.21
CA GLY A 90 -12.31 1.54 -19.74
C GLY A 90 -12.02 1.01 -21.14
#